data_AF-A0A943PJ23-F1
#
_entry.id   AF-A0A943PJ23-F1
#
_cell.length_a   1.000
_cell.length_b   1.000
_cell.length_c   1.000
_cell.angle_alpha   90.00
_cell.angle_beta   90.00
_cell.angle_gamma   90.00
#
_symmetry.space_group_name_H-M   'P 1'
#
loop_
_entity.id
_entity.type
_entity.pdbx_description
1 polymer ?
#
loop_
_entity_poly.entity_id
_entity_poly.type
_entity_poly.pdbx_seq_one_letter_code
_entity_poly.pdbx_strand_id
1 'polypeptide(L)'
;MKGITKIIGGLAIGTVNSALGAGGGMIAVPMLRKSGMEQNRAQANAVTLIVLLTAASAGIYIYTGKVTFGDALPYLPAGLIGSVLGSFILPKIPTKILGKIFALFMLWAGVRMLMR
;
A
#
# COMPACT_ATOMS: atom_id res chain seq x y z
N MET A 1 -8.08 21.28 18.78
CA MET A 1 -7.48 21.68 17.49
C MET A 1 -6.63 20.60 16.80
N LYS A 2 -5.95 19.67 17.49
CA LYS A 2 -5.13 18.60 16.86
C LYS A 2 -5.91 17.57 16.02
N GLY A 3 -7.23 17.43 16.21
CA GLY A 3 -8.06 16.47 15.47
C GLY A 3 -8.41 16.90 14.05
N ILE A 4 -8.74 18.18 13.85
CA ILE A 4 -9.14 18.73 12.55
C ILE A 4 -7.97 18.69 11.56
N THR A 5 -6.75 19.04 12.00
CA THR A 5 -5.54 18.94 11.15
C THR A 5 -5.26 17.51 10.70
N LYS A 6 -5.56 16.50 11.53
CA LYS A 6 -5.39 15.08 11.16
C LYS A 6 -6.42 14.64 10.12
N ILE A 7 -7.68 15.10 10.25
CA ILE A 7 -8.75 14.80 9.28
C ILE A 7 -8.44 15.44 7.92
N ILE A 8 -8.07 16.72 7.91
CA ILE A 8 -7.70 17.44 6.68
C ILE A 8 -6.46 16.79 6.03
N GLY A 9 -5.46 16.43 6.84
CA GLY A 9 -4.29 15.69 6.38
C GLY A 9 -4.66 14.34 5.76
N GLY A 10 -5.51 13.55 6.42
CA GLY A 10 -6.01 12.28 5.89
C GLY A 10 -6.77 12.44 4.58
N LEU A 11 -7.61 13.47 4.47
CA LEU A 11 -8.37 13.77 3.25
C LEU A 11 -7.42 14.12 2.09
N ALA A 12 -6.47 15.02 2.32
CA ALA A 12 -5.50 15.43 1.30
C ALA A 12 -4.63 14.24 0.83
N ILE A 13 -4.15 13.41 1.76
CA ILE A 13 -3.40 12.19 1.43
C ILE A 13 -4.26 11.23 0.60
N GLY A 14 -5.53 11.07 0.97
CA GLY A 14 -6.48 10.22 0.24
C GLY A 14 -6.67 10.70 -1.20
N THR A 15 -6.93 11.99 -1.39
CA THR A 15 -7.11 12.58 -2.73
C THR A 15 -5.87 12.40 -3.61
N VAL A 16 -4.68 12.68 -3.06
CA VAL A 16 -3.43 12.54 -3.81
C VAL A 16 -3.12 11.07 -4.11
N ASN A 17 -3.33 10.15 -3.17
CA ASN A 17 -3.10 8.72 -3.42
C ASN A 17 -4.07 8.14 -4.44
N SER A 18 -5.34 8.55 -4.42
CA SER A 18 -6.33 8.15 -5.41
C SER A 18 -5.98 8.69 -6.79
N ALA A 19 -5.55 9.95 -6.90
CA ALA A 19 -5.12 10.55 -8.16
C ALA A 19 -3.88 9.86 -8.77
N LEU A 20 -2.93 9.44 -7.92
CA LEU A 20 -1.71 8.75 -8.34
C LEU A 20 -1.93 7.25 -8.62
N GLY A 21 -3.10 6.69 -8.32
CA GLY A 21 -3.37 5.25 -8.46
C GLY A 21 -2.47 4.34 -7.60
N ALA A 22 -1.77 4.91 -6.62
CA ALA A 22 -0.68 4.28 -5.88
C ALA A 22 -1.13 3.33 -4.75
N GLY A 23 -2.44 3.15 -4.58
CA GLY A 23 -3.02 2.30 -3.53
C GLY A 23 -2.89 2.85 -2.10
N GLY A 24 -2.35 4.05 -1.88
CA GLY A 24 -2.28 4.65 -0.54
C GLY A 24 -0.89 4.64 0.10
N GLY A 25 0.02 3.74 -0.31
CA GLY A 25 1.26 3.47 0.41
C GLY A 25 2.32 4.58 0.35
N MET A 26 2.49 5.25 -0.78
CA MET A 26 3.63 6.16 -1.01
C MET A 26 3.62 7.36 -0.05
N ILE A 27 2.46 7.97 0.18
CA ILE A 27 2.32 9.16 1.04
C ILE A 27 1.80 8.80 2.43
N ALA A 28 0.95 7.77 2.57
CA ALA A 28 0.41 7.42 3.89
C ALA A 28 1.49 6.87 4.82
N VAL A 29 2.43 6.05 4.33
CA VAL A 29 3.51 5.46 5.14
C VAL A 29 4.41 6.53 5.81
N PRO A 30 4.99 7.50 5.08
CA PRO A 30 5.82 8.54 5.71
C PRO A 30 5.01 9.45 6.66
N MET A 31 3.73 9.72 6.37
CA MET A 31 2.89 10.52 7.28
C MET A 31 2.52 9.77 8.56
N LEU A 32 2.19 8.47 8.48
CA LEU A 32 1.96 7.64 9.66
C LEU A 32 3.24 7.50 10.50
N ARG A 33 4.41 7.40 9.85
CA ARG A 33 5.69 7.44 10.56
C ARG A 33 5.93 8.78 11.25
N LYS A 34 5.61 9.91 10.60
CA LYS A 34 5.71 11.25 11.20
C LYS A 34 4.76 11.43 12.40
N SER A 35 3.69 10.64 12.47
CA SER A 35 2.77 10.59 13.62
C SER A 35 3.29 9.77 14.81
N GLY A 36 4.50 9.22 14.73
CA GLY A 36 5.15 8.44 15.79
C GLY A 36 5.00 6.92 15.65
N MET A 37 4.47 6.44 14.53
CA MET A 37 4.26 5.01 14.29
C MET A 37 5.54 4.34 13.77
N GLU A 38 5.82 3.12 14.22
CA GLU A 38 6.92 2.32 13.65
C GLU A 38 6.70 2.03 12.16
N GLN A 39 7.79 1.94 11.39
CA GLN A 39 7.73 1.72 9.93
C GLN A 39 6.90 0.49 9.56
N ASN A 40 7.08 -0.63 10.29
CA ASN A 40 6.36 -1.87 10.00
C ASN A 40 4.84 -1.68 10.18
N ARG A 41 4.41 -1.07 11.30
CA ARG A 41 3.00 -0.76 11.54
C ARG A 41 2.41 0.24 10.55
N ALA A 42 3.18 1.27 10.17
CA ALA A 42 2.77 2.24 9.16
C ALA A 42 2.52 1.57 7.80
N GLN A 43 3.39 0.63 7.42
CA GLN A 43 3.27 -0.12 6.18
C GLN A 43 2.10 -1.12 6.22
N ALA A 44 1.91 -1.83 7.34
CA ALA A 44 0.77 -2.72 7.53
C ALA A 44 -0.57 -1.98 7.39
N ASN A 45 -0.70 -0.81 8.02
CA ASN A 45 -1.91 0.01 7.91
C ASN A 45 -2.19 0.49 6.48
N ALA A 46 -1.15 0.85 5.72
CA ALA A 46 -1.31 1.21 4.33
C ALA A 46 -1.77 0.02 3.47
N VAL A 47 -1.23 -1.19 3.72
CA VAL A 47 -1.65 -2.40 3.02
C VAL A 47 -3.12 -2.75 3.30
N THR A 48 -3.61 -2.53 4.53
CA THR A 48 -5.03 -2.73 4.85
C THR A 48 -5.94 -1.86 3.98
N LEU A 49 -5.55 -0.60 3.71
CA LEU A 49 -6.30 0.26 2.80
C LEU A 49 -6.27 -0.25 1.36
N ILE A 50 -5.11 -0.73 0.89
CA ILE A 50 -4.96 -1.36 -0.43
C ILE A 50 -5.91 -2.55 -0.57
N VAL A 51 -5.96 -3.43 0.44
CA VAL A 51 -6.84 -4.60 0.44
C VAL A 51 -8.31 -4.19 0.32
N LEU A 52 -8.75 -3.18 1.09
CA LEU A 52 -10.12 -2.69 1.04
C LEU A 52 -10.48 -2.15 -0.36
N LEU A 53 -9.60 -1.32 -0.94
CA LEU A 53 -9.77 -0.77 -2.30
C LEU A 53 -9.78 -1.87 -3.36
N THR A 54 -8.90 -2.86 -3.22
CA THR A 54 -8.80 -3.97 -4.18
C THR A 54 -10.01 -4.88 -4.07
N ALA A 55 -10.52 -5.14 -2.87
CA ALA A 55 -11.75 -5.92 -2.66
C ALA A 55 -12.97 -5.21 -3.27
N ALA A 56 -13.10 -3.91 -3.08
CA ALA A 56 -14.16 -3.12 -3.72
C ALA A 56 -14.05 -3.16 -5.25
N SER A 57 -12.85 -3.01 -5.80
CA SER A 57 -12.60 -3.06 -7.24
C SER A 57 -12.88 -4.45 -7.83
N ALA A 58 -12.45 -5.51 -7.12
CA ALA A 58 -12.72 -6.89 -7.50
C ALA A 58 -14.22 -7.19 -7.55
N GLY A 59 -14.99 -6.73 -6.55
CA GLY A 59 -16.44 -6.87 -6.54
C GLY A 59 -17.11 -6.20 -7.75
N ILE A 60 -16.68 -4.99 -8.11
CA ILE A 60 -17.18 -4.29 -9.30
C ILE A 60 -16.84 -5.07 -10.58
N TYR A 61 -15.62 -5.59 -10.72
CA TYR A 61 -15.18 -6.31 -11.92
C TYR A 61 -15.87 -7.65 -12.12
N ILE A 62 -16.14 -8.37 -11.02
CA ILE A 62 -16.94 -9.60 -11.04
C ILE A 62 -18.39 -9.26 -11.41
N TYR A 63 -18.96 -8.21 -10.82
CA TYR A 63 -20.34 -7.80 -11.10
C TYR A 63 -20.54 -7.31 -12.55
N THR A 64 -19.55 -6.61 -13.12
CA THR A 64 -19.58 -6.18 -14.53
C THR A 64 -19.19 -7.28 -15.52
N GLY A 65 -18.91 -8.50 -15.06
CA GLY A 65 -18.57 -9.65 -15.92
C GLY A 65 -17.24 -9.48 -16.66
N LYS A 66 -16.37 -8.55 -16.24
CA LYS A 66 -15.09 -8.27 -16.88
C LYS A 66 -13.98 -9.23 -16.44
N VAL A 67 -14.15 -9.90 -15.30
CA VAL A 67 -13.17 -10.83 -14.71
C VAL A 67 -13.91 -12.03 -14.14
N THR A 68 -13.47 -13.24 -14.50
CA THR A 68 -14.00 -14.49 -13.93
C THR A 68 -13.08 -14.98 -12.82
N PHE A 69 -13.61 -15.69 -11.82
CA PHE A 69 -12.79 -16.32 -10.78
C PHE A 69 -11.72 -17.27 -11.35
N GLY A 70 -11.95 -17.86 -12.53
CA GLY A 70 -10.98 -18.68 -13.24
C GLY A 70 -9.72 -17.91 -13.66
N ASP A 71 -9.85 -16.63 -14.01
CA ASP A 71 -8.71 -15.79 -14.42
C ASP A 71 -7.81 -15.43 -13.24
N ALA A 72 -8.38 -15.36 -12.03
CA ALA A 72 -7.66 -15.05 -10.80
C ALA A 72 -6.95 -16.27 -10.20
N LEU A 73 -7.40 -17.48 -10.51
CA LEU A 73 -6.90 -18.74 -9.99
C LEU A 73 -5.37 -18.94 -10.10
N PRO A 74 -4.71 -18.65 -11.25
CA PRO A 74 -3.26 -18.82 -11.37
C PRO A 74 -2.46 -17.80 -10.52
N TYR A 75 -3.04 -16.65 -10.19
CA TYR A 75 -2.36 -15.60 -9.41
C TYR A 75 -2.48 -15.82 -7.89
N LEU A 76 -3.53 -16.51 -7.44
CA LEU A 76 -3.76 -16.83 -6.02
C LEU A 76 -2.58 -17.55 -5.35
N PRO A 77 -2.03 -18.66 -5.86
CA PRO A 77 -0.95 -19.37 -5.18
C PRO A 77 0.33 -18.53 -5.08
N ALA A 78 0.68 -17.80 -6.14
CA ALA A 78 1.84 -16.91 -6.12
C ALA A 78 1.66 -15.75 -5.10
N GLY A 79 0.46 -15.16 -5.04
CA GLY A 79 0.13 -14.12 -4.07
C GLY A 79 0.11 -14.61 -2.63
N LEU A 80 -0.41 -15.81 -2.37
CA LEU A 80 -0.40 -16.44 -1.05
C LEU A 80 1.03 -16.73 -0.59
N ILE A 81 1.85 -17.36 -1.44
CA ILE A 81 3.25 -17.66 -1.09
C ILE A 81 4.02 -16.36 -0.83
N GLY A 82 3.87 -15.35 -1.69
CA GLY A 82 4.54 -14.06 -1.53
C GLY A 82 4.11 -13.31 -0.26
N SER A 83 2.82 -13.29 0.05
CA SER A 83 2.29 -12.61 1.25
C SER A 83 2.69 -13.31 2.55
N VAL A 84 2.72 -14.65 2.57
CA VAL A 84 3.20 -15.43 3.72
C VAL A 84 4.69 -15.19 3.92
N LEU A 85 5.52 -15.35 2.89
CA LEU A 85 6.96 -15.09 3.01
C LEU A 85 7.24 -13.64 3.44
N GLY A 86 6.55 -12.67 2.85
CA GLY A 86 6.68 -11.26 3.21
C GLY A 86 6.32 -10.98 4.67
N SER A 87 5.22 -11.54 5.17
CA SER A 87 4.77 -11.34 6.56
C SER A 87 5.67 -12.03 7.60
N PHE A 88 6.35 -13.12 7.24
CA PHE A 88 7.38 -13.74 8.10
C PHE A 88 8.70 -12.97 8.13
N ILE A 89 9.07 -12.30 7.04
CA ILE A 89 10.35 -11.59 6.89
C ILE A 89 10.26 -10.16 7.46
N LEU A 90 9.14 -9.45 7.25
CA LEU A 90 8.96 -8.05 7.68
C LEU A 90 9.26 -7.79 9.17
N PRO A 91 8.82 -8.63 10.12
CA PRO A 91 9.07 -8.43 11.55
C PRO A 91 10.55 -8.64 11.93
N LYS A 92 11.30 -9.42 11.15
CA LYS A 92 12.71 -9.75 11.43
C LYS A 92 13.67 -8.64 10.99
N ILE A 93 13.21 -7.68 10.19
CA ILE A 93 14.06 -6.61 9.65
C ILE A 93 14.02 -5.39 10.58
N PRO A 94 15.18 -4.82 10.98
CA PRO A 94 15.23 -3.59 11.76
C PRO A 94 14.51 -2.43 11.07
N THR A 95 13.74 -1.65 11.82
CA THR A 95 12.93 -0.50 11.36
C THR A 95 13.74 0.53 10.56
N LYS A 96 15.03 0.71 10.89
CA LYS A 96 15.97 1.58 10.15
C LYS A 96 16.28 1.04 8.75
N ILE A 97 16.51 -0.28 8.63
CA ILE A 97 16.82 -0.93 7.35
C ILE A 97 15.56 -0.99 6.49
N LEU A 98 14.42 -1.37 7.07
CA LEU A 98 13.12 -1.40 6.37
C LEU A 98 12.77 -0.03 5.77
N GLY A 99 13.01 1.05 6.53
CA GLY A 99 12.83 2.42 6.04
C GLY A 99 13.76 2.78 4.87
N LYS A 100 15.04 2.38 4.91
CA LYS A 100 15.99 2.61 3.80
C LYS A 100 15.60 1.85 2.54
N ILE A 101 15.22 0.57 2.67
CA ILE A 101 14.77 -0.26 1.55
C ILE A 101 13.53 0.38 0.91
N PHE A 102 12.55 0.78 1.72
CA PHE A 102 11.35 1.44 1.22
C PHE A 102 11.67 2.75 0.48
N ALA A 103 12.53 3.60 1.06
CA ALA A 103 12.95 4.85 0.41
C ALA A 103 13.66 4.61 -0.93
N LEU A 104 14.55 3.62 -1.00
CA LEU A 104 15.24 3.26 -2.24
C LEU A 104 14.27 2.74 -3.29
N PHE A 105 13.32 1.89 -2.88
CA PHE A 105 12.28 1.38 -3.77
C PHE A 105 11.37 2.49 -4.32
N MET A 106 11.03 3.48 -3.48
CA MET A 106 10.26 4.65 -3.90
C MET A 106 11.03 5.52 -4.89
N LEU A 107 12.32 5.77 -4.66
CA LEU A 107 13.16 6.50 -5.61
C LEU A 107 13.24 5.76 -6.95
N TRP A 108 13.44 4.45 -6.92
CA TRP A 108 13.45 3.63 -8.12
C TRP A 108 12.11 3.67 -8.87
N ALA A 109 10.99 3.55 -8.15
CA ALA A 109 9.65 3.63 -8.74
C ALA A 109 9.39 5.00 -9.38
N GLY A 110 9.80 6.08 -8.72
CA GLY A 110 9.70 7.44 -9.24
C GLY A 110 10.54 7.65 -10.50
N VAL A 111 11.80 7.21 -10.50
CA VAL A 111 12.68 7.28 -11.68
C VAL A 111 12.10 6.47 -12.83
N ARG A 112 11.59 5.26 -12.55
CA ARG A 112 10.96 4.40 -13.56
C ARG A 112 9.71 5.03 -14.19
N MET A 113 8.91 5.75 -13.40
CA MET A 113 7.75 6.50 -13.93
C MET A 113 8.18 7.71 -14.76
N LEU A 114 9.30 8.35 -14.45
CA LEU A 114 9.81 9.50 -15.23
C LEU A 114 10.49 9.07 -16.54
N MET A 115 11.13 7.90 -16.55
CA MET A 115 11.79 7.31 -17.72
C MET A 115 10.84 6.53 -18.64
N ARG A 116 9.55 6.46 -18.32
CA ARG A 116 8.50 5.89 -19.17
C ARG A 116 7.60 6.98 -19.72
#